data_AF-A0A820I953-F1
#
_entry.id   AF-A0A820I953-F1
#
_cell.length_a   1.000
_cell.length_b   1.000
_cell.length_c   1.000
_cell.angle_alpha   90.00
_cell.angle_beta   90.00
_cell.angle_gamma   90.00
#
_symmetry.space_group_name_H-M   'P 1'
#
loop_
_entity.id
_entity.type
_entity.pdbx_description
1 polymer ?
#
loop_
_entity_poly.entity_id
_entity_poly.type
_entity_poly.pdbx_seq_one_letter_code
_entity_poly.pdbx_strand_id
1 'polypeptide(L)'
;KEIYYFNTHFDHEGRIARQQSARLILARIEQIAGPSTPTILTGDFNSGPESDAYRTIIANTNIQDAKLSTESPHSGPHGTWCTFDVKHGIGDRIDYIFITSSHFKVLKHAHLSDSENKVYPSDHLPVLAELDYKN
;
A
#
# COMPACT_ATOMS: atom_id res chain seq x y z
N LYS A 1 -2.88 -13.12 -19.46
CA LYS A 1 -3.80 -12.41 -18.56
C LYS A 1 -3.28 -10.99 -18.43
N GLU A 2 -4.17 -10.00 -18.41
CA GLU A 2 -3.80 -8.59 -18.27
C GLU A 2 -3.95 -8.17 -16.81
N ILE A 3 -2.97 -7.44 -16.28
CA ILE A 3 -2.97 -6.88 -14.93
C ILE A 3 -2.57 -5.41 -15.07
N TYR A 4 -3.34 -4.52 -14.46
CA TYR A 4 -2.99 -3.10 -14.38
C TYR A 4 -2.25 -2.83 -13.08
N TYR A 5 -1.15 -2.10 -13.19
CA TYR A 5 -0.32 -1.71 -12.05
C TYR A 5 -0.22 -0.19 -12.01
N PHE A 6 -0.62 0.38 -10.88
CA PHE A 6 -0.54 1.81 -10.62
C PHE A 6 0.40 2.05 -9.46
N ASN A 7 1.18 3.12 -9.54
CA ASN A 7 2.05 3.57 -8.46
C ASN A 7 1.85 5.07 -8.25
N THR A 8 1.92 5.55 -7.01
CA THR A 8 1.73 6.95 -6.67
C THR A 8 2.62 7.39 -5.50
N HIS A 9 2.78 8.69 -5.34
CA HIS A 9 3.33 9.30 -4.13
C HIS A 9 2.46 10.51 -3.77
N PHE A 10 1.85 10.51 -2.58
CA PHE A 10 0.93 11.59 -2.15
C PHE A 10 1.66 12.72 -1.43
N ASP A 11 1.08 13.92 -1.47
CA ASP A 11 1.62 15.09 -0.79
C ASP A 11 1.67 14.93 0.75
N HIS A 12 2.77 15.30 1.37
CA HIS A 12 3.01 15.12 2.81
C HIS A 12 2.28 16.15 3.69
N GLU A 13 2.06 17.37 3.21
CA GLU A 13 1.47 18.46 3.99
C GLU A 13 -0.07 18.50 3.87
N GLY A 14 -0.59 18.43 2.65
CA GLY A 14 -1.96 18.74 2.31
C GLY A 14 -2.92 17.60 2.60
N ARG A 15 -3.53 17.56 3.79
CA ARG A 15 -4.60 16.61 4.14
C ARG A 15 -5.72 16.56 3.07
N ILE A 16 -6.18 17.73 2.61
CA ILE A 16 -7.21 17.82 1.55
C ILE A 16 -6.66 17.27 0.22
N ALA A 17 -5.41 17.62 -0.12
CA ALA A 17 -4.77 17.15 -1.35
C ALA A 17 -4.68 15.62 -1.38
N ARG A 18 -4.30 14.97 -0.27
CA ARG A 18 -4.28 13.51 -0.16
C ARG A 18 -5.67 12.88 -0.33
N GLN A 19 -6.69 13.46 0.31
CA GLN A 19 -8.05 12.96 0.16
C GLN A 19 -8.57 13.09 -1.28
N GLN A 20 -8.29 14.21 -1.96
CA GLN A 20 -8.67 14.38 -3.38
C GLN A 20 -7.83 13.49 -4.30
N SER A 21 -6.55 13.27 -3.98
CA SER A 21 -5.68 12.35 -4.72
C SER A 21 -6.19 10.90 -4.65
N ALA A 22 -6.67 10.47 -3.47
CA ALA A 22 -7.34 9.17 -3.31
C ALA A 22 -8.56 9.03 -4.22
N ARG A 23 -9.42 10.06 -4.28
CA ARG A 23 -10.58 10.05 -5.21
C ARG A 23 -10.13 10.02 -6.67
N LEU A 24 -9.14 10.83 -7.01
CA LEU A 24 -8.65 10.94 -8.38
C LEU A 24 -8.03 9.62 -8.86
N ILE A 25 -7.16 8.99 -8.07
CA ILE A 25 -6.50 7.75 -8.50
C ILE A 25 -7.51 6.62 -8.71
N LEU A 26 -8.54 6.50 -7.85
CA LEU A 26 -9.62 5.54 -8.05
C LEU A 26 -10.39 5.79 -9.34
N ALA A 27 -10.75 7.04 -9.63
CA ALA A 27 -11.43 7.40 -10.86
C ALA A 27 -10.57 7.12 -12.10
N ARG A 28 -9.24 7.34 -12.01
CA ARG A 28 -8.31 7.02 -13.10
C ARG A 28 -8.15 5.52 -13.32
N ILE A 29 -8.08 4.75 -12.24
CA ILE A 29 -8.05 3.28 -12.32
C ILE A 29 -9.30 2.78 -13.03
N GLU A 30 -10.48 3.23 -12.62
CA GLU A 30 -11.74 2.85 -13.26
C GLU A 30 -11.80 3.27 -14.74
N GLN A 31 -11.35 4.48 -15.07
CA GLN A 31 -11.32 4.97 -16.46
C GLN A 31 -10.36 4.16 -17.36
N ILE A 32 -9.20 3.77 -16.83
CA ILE A 32 -8.12 3.13 -17.62
C ILE A 32 -8.30 1.62 -17.67
N ALA A 33 -8.47 0.98 -16.51
CA ALA A 33 -8.53 -0.47 -16.39
C ALA A 33 -9.97 -1.00 -16.52
N GLY A 34 -10.98 -0.19 -16.18
CA GLY A 34 -12.36 -0.65 -16.05
C GLY A 34 -12.69 -1.25 -14.68
N PRO A 35 -13.97 -1.44 -14.36
CA PRO A 35 -14.43 -1.78 -13.00
C PRO A 35 -14.17 -3.24 -12.57
N SER A 36 -13.86 -4.14 -13.50
CA SER A 36 -13.76 -5.60 -13.24
C SER A 36 -12.42 -6.18 -13.64
N THR A 37 -11.38 -5.35 -13.58
CA THR A 37 -10.07 -5.69 -14.14
C THR A 37 -9.05 -5.86 -13.00
N PRO A 38 -8.23 -6.92 -13.04
CA PRO A 38 -7.20 -7.15 -12.02
C PRO A 38 -6.27 -5.95 -11.90
N THR A 39 -6.31 -5.29 -10.74
CA THR A 39 -5.54 -4.08 -10.48
C THR A 39 -4.76 -4.18 -9.19
N ILE A 40 -3.52 -3.70 -9.24
CA ILE A 40 -2.64 -3.48 -8.09
C ILE A 40 -2.31 -1.98 -8.05
N LEU A 41 -2.46 -1.36 -6.87
CA LEU A 41 -2.07 0.02 -6.62
C LEU A 41 -1.06 0.03 -5.47
N THR A 42 0.12 0.57 -5.72
CA THR A 42 1.17 0.76 -4.71
C THR A 42 1.51 2.22 -4.53
N GLY A 43 2.24 2.53 -3.47
CA GLY A 43 2.81 3.85 -3.29
C GLY A 43 3.09 4.22 -1.85
N ASP A 44 3.73 5.38 -1.71
CA ASP A 44 3.78 6.15 -0.48
C ASP A 44 2.58 7.11 -0.47
N PHE A 45 1.68 6.90 0.47
CA PHE A 45 0.45 7.68 0.58
C PHE A 45 0.57 8.84 1.58
N ASN A 46 1.72 8.97 2.26
CA ASN A 46 1.95 9.96 3.33
C ASN A 46 0.77 10.02 4.33
N SER A 47 0.15 8.87 4.59
CA SER A 47 -1.12 8.76 5.29
C SER A 47 -1.23 7.46 6.06
N GLY A 48 -1.54 7.55 7.35
CA GLY A 48 -1.83 6.38 8.18
C GLY A 48 -3.21 5.74 7.89
N PRO A 49 -3.48 4.56 8.48
CA PRO A 49 -4.70 3.80 8.27
C PRO A 49 -5.97 4.51 8.80
N GLU A 50 -5.82 5.49 9.68
CA GLU A 50 -6.95 6.28 10.22
C GLU A 50 -7.26 7.53 9.39
N SER A 51 -6.52 7.77 8.30
CA SER A 51 -6.66 8.98 7.48
C SER A 51 -7.89 8.96 6.58
N ASP A 52 -8.36 10.16 6.21
CA ASP A 52 -9.45 10.31 5.23
C ASP A 52 -9.07 9.76 3.85
N ALA A 53 -7.79 9.86 3.45
CA ALA A 53 -7.28 9.34 2.20
C ALA A 53 -7.34 7.81 2.16
N TYR A 54 -6.84 7.14 3.21
CA TYR A 54 -6.92 5.69 3.34
C TYR A 54 -8.37 5.22 3.34
N ARG A 55 -9.23 5.83 4.18
CA ARG A 55 -10.66 5.51 4.24
C ARG A 55 -11.37 5.67 2.89
N THR A 56 -10.98 6.67 2.10
CA THR A 56 -11.51 6.87 0.75
C THR A 56 -11.16 5.70 -0.18
N ILE A 57 -9.94 5.17 -0.10
CA ILE A 57 -9.49 4.02 -0.92
C ILE A 57 -10.25 2.75 -0.53
N ILE A 58 -10.27 2.41 0.75
CA ILE A 58 -10.89 1.16 1.23
C ILE A 58 -12.43 1.19 1.27
N ALA A 59 -13.05 2.36 1.06
CA ALA A 59 -14.51 2.45 0.89
C ALA A 59 -14.99 1.79 -0.41
N ASN A 60 -14.11 1.62 -1.40
CA ASN A 60 -14.39 0.79 -2.56
C ASN A 60 -14.32 -0.69 -2.16
N THR A 61 -15.47 -1.36 -2.11
CA THR A 61 -15.58 -2.75 -1.63
C THR A 61 -14.81 -3.77 -2.48
N ASN A 62 -14.44 -3.42 -3.71
CA ASN A 62 -13.61 -4.29 -4.54
C ASN A 62 -12.11 -4.16 -4.21
N ILE A 63 -11.69 -3.09 -3.53
CA ILE A 63 -10.28 -2.83 -3.19
C ILE A 63 -10.00 -3.26 -1.76
N GLN A 64 -8.89 -3.96 -1.54
CA GLN A 64 -8.42 -4.38 -0.23
C GLN A 64 -6.98 -3.93 0.02
N ASP A 65 -6.68 -3.62 1.28
CA ASP A 65 -5.30 -3.47 1.77
C ASP A 65 -4.68 -4.85 1.93
N ALA A 66 -3.58 -5.11 1.22
CA ALA A 66 -2.92 -6.41 1.23
C ALA A 66 -2.45 -6.85 2.62
N LYS A 67 -2.07 -5.90 3.50
CA LYS A 67 -1.68 -6.18 4.88
C LYS A 67 -2.84 -6.74 5.71
N LEU A 68 -4.07 -6.30 5.43
CA LEU A 68 -5.25 -6.71 6.18
C LEU A 68 -5.92 -7.96 5.58
N SER A 69 -5.69 -8.24 4.30
CA SER A 69 -6.28 -9.37 3.59
C SER A 69 -5.36 -10.58 3.40
N THR A 70 -4.16 -10.56 4.00
CA THR A 70 -3.19 -11.67 3.94
C THR A 70 -3.71 -12.94 4.63
N GLU A 71 -3.53 -14.10 3.99
CA GLU A 71 -3.91 -15.41 4.54
C GLU A 71 -2.96 -15.86 5.66
N SER A 72 -1.67 -15.51 5.57
CA SER A 72 -0.72 -15.68 6.67
C SER A 72 -0.66 -14.42 7.55
N PRO A 73 -0.29 -14.54 8.84
CA PRO A 73 0.04 -13.36 9.64
C PRO A 73 1.07 -12.47 8.94
N HIS A 74 0.90 -11.16 9.09
CA HIS A 74 1.88 -10.19 8.62
C HIS A 74 3.24 -10.42 9.30
N SER A 75 4.31 -10.37 8.51
CA SER A 75 5.69 -10.48 8.98
C SER A 75 6.41 -9.13 9.03
N GLY A 76 7.29 -8.96 10.01
CA GLY A 76 8.06 -7.73 10.17
C GLY A 76 7.31 -6.64 10.97
N PRO A 77 7.84 -5.42 10.98
CA PRO A 77 7.34 -4.31 11.78
C PRO A 77 6.00 -3.77 11.27
N HIS A 78 5.24 -3.12 12.15
CA HIS A 78 3.92 -2.58 11.77
C HIS A 78 4.00 -1.38 10.81
N GLY A 79 4.97 -0.50 11.02
CA GLY A 79 5.19 0.69 10.21
C GLY A 79 6.11 0.47 9.02
N THR A 80 6.24 1.49 8.19
CA THR A 80 7.06 1.48 6.98
C THR A 80 8.06 2.63 6.98
N TRP A 81 7.74 3.79 7.55
CA TRP A 81 8.70 4.88 7.67
C TRP A 81 9.71 4.61 8.79
N CYS A 82 11.01 4.62 8.48
CA CYS A 82 12.09 4.24 9.39
C CYS A 82 13.28 5.21 9.40
N THR A 83 13.17 6.34 8.72
CA THR A 83 14.18 7.40 8.59
C THR A 83 15.46 7.02 7.88
N PHE A 84 16.26 6.06 8.34
CA PHE A 84 17.52 5.53 7.79
C PHE A 84 18.30 4.89 8.96
N ASP A 85 18.14 5.40 10.19
CA ASP A 85 18.86 4.93 11.37
C ASP A 85 17.97 4.05 12.25
N VAL A 86 18.37 2.78 12.40
CA VAL A 86 17.68 1.75 13.20
C VAL A 86 17.41 2.20 14.64
N LYS A 87 18.21 3.12 15.19
CA LYS A 87 18.04 3.63 16.56
C LYS A 87 16.79 4.50 16.74
N HIS A 88 16.28 5.14 15.69
CA HIS A 88 15.07 5.95 15.76
C HIS A 88 13.80 5.10 15.88
N GLY A 89 13.92 3.78 15.65
CA GLY A 89 12.77 2.90 15.57
C GLY A 89 12.00 3.09 14.28
N ILE A 90 10.88 2.37 14.17
CA ILE A 90 10.03 2.37 12.98
C ILE A 90 8.72 3.08 13.34
N GLY A 91 8.38 4.09 12.56
CA GLY A 91 7.22 4.95 12.77
C GLY A 91 5.96 4.39 12.12
N ASP A 92 5.19 5.27 11.48
CA ASP A 92 3.86 4.92 10.95
C ASP A 92 3.94 4.07 9.67
N ARG A 93 2.83 3.37 9.40
CA ARG A 93 2.58 2.76 8.08
C ARG A 93 2.01 3.83 7.16
N ILE A 94 2.78 4.24 6.17
CA ILE A 94 2.36 5.21 5.14
C ILE A 94 2.50 4.66 3.72
N ASP A 95 3.13 3.50 3.56
CA ASP A 95 3.27 2.79 2.30
C ASP A 95 2.31 1.60 2.25
N TYR A 96 1.65 1.41 1.10
CA TYR A 96 0.58 0.42 0.95
C TYR A 96 0.66 -0.33 -0.38
N ILE A 97 0.12 -1.55 -0.35
CA ILE A 97 -0.26 -2.29 -1.54
C ILE A 97 -1.77 -2.54 -1.46
N PHE A 98 -2.52 -1.96 -2.39
CA PHE A 98 -3.94 -2.19 -2.58
C PHE A 98 -4.18 -3.10 -3.78
N ILE A 99 -5.16 -4.00 -3.67
CA ILE A 99 -5.46 -5.02 -4.68
C ILE A 99 -6.97 -5.14 -4.92
N THR A 100 -7.36 -5.48 -6.14
CA THR A 100 -8.74 -5.88 -6.44
C THR A 100 -9.01 -7.29 -5.92
N SER A 101 -9.83 -7.39 -4.87
CA SER A 101 -10.06 -8.62 -4.10
C SER A 101 -10.77 -9.72 -4.88
N SER A 102 -11.53 -9.38 -5.92
CA SER A 102 -12.15 -10.37 -6.83
C SER A 102 -11.11 -11.19 -7.62
N HIS A 103 -9.90 -10.66 -7.84
CA HIS A 103 -8.90 -11.27 -8.71
C HIS A 103 -7.66 -11.78 -7.99
N PHE A 104 -7.41 -11.34 -6.75
CA PHE A 104 -6.19 -11.70 -6.03
C PHE A 104 -6.48 -12.27 -4.64
N LYS A 105 -5.69 -13.28 -4.25
CA LYS A 105 -5.46 -13.67 -2.86
C LYS A 105 -4.11 -13.13 -2.43
N VAL A 106 -4.00 -12.68 -1.18
CA VAL A 106 -2.72 -12.29 -0.61
C VAL A 106 -2.21 -13.45 0.22
N LEU A 107 -1.22 -14.18 -0.30
CA LEU A 107 -0.66 -15.35 0.37
C LEU A 107 0.21 -14.93 1.57
N LYS A 108 1.03 -13.89 1.36
CA LYS A 108 1.91 -13.32 2.39
C LYS A 108 1.99 -11.82 2.27
N HIS A 109 2.21 -11.15 3.39
CA HIS A 109 2.50 -9.72 3.45
C HIS A 109 3.60 -9.43 4.47
N ALA A 110 4.61 -8.64 4.11
CA ALA A 110 5.72 -8.30 5.00
C ALA A 110 6.22 -6.87 4.81
N HIS A 111 6.78 -6.29 5.87
CA HIS A 111 7.65 -5.13 5.77
C HIS A 111 9.09 -5.61 6.00
N LEU A 112 9.98 -5.34 5.06
CA LEU A 112 11.35 -5.85 5.11
C LEU A 112 12.25 -4.89 5.89
N SER A 113 12.71 -5.30 7.07
CA SER A 113 13.47 -4.46 8.00
C SER A 113 14.97 -4.76 8.02
N ASP A 114 15.50 -5.31 6.94
CA ASP A 114 16.92 -5.58 6.75
C ASP A 114 17.73 -4.29 6.87
N SER A 115 18.86 -4.36 7.56
CA SER A 115 19.77 -3.23 7.74
C SER A 115 21.22 -3.70 7.75
N GLU A 116 22.13 -2.81 7.39
CA GLU A 116 23.57 -3.05 7.43
C GLU A 116 24.25 -1.97 8.25
N ASN A 117 25.15 -2.34 9.16
CA ASN A 117 25.82 -1.41 10.05
C ASN A 117 24.88 -0.46 10.82
N LYS A 118 23.66 -0.94 11.16
CA LYS A 118 22.58 -0.20 11.82
C LYS A 118 21.97 0.92 10.96
N VAL A 119 22.12 0.83 9.65
CA VAL A 119 21.53 1.74 8.66
C VAL A 119 20.60 0.94 7.76
N TYR A 120 19.35 1.41 7.62
CA TYR A 120 18.43 0.91 6.63
C TYR A 120 18.85 1.39 5.23
N PRO A 121 18.64 0.59 4.16
CA PRO A 121 18.95 1.02 2.80
C PRO A 121 18.14 2.22 2.30
N SER A 122 17.03 2.53 2.95
CA SER A 122 16.06 3.58 2.62
C SER A 122 15.47 4.14 3.92
N ASP A 123 14.89 5.34 3.85
CA ASP A 123 14.10 5.94 4.92
C ASP A 123 12.70 5.31 5.07
N HIS A 124 12.36 4.41 4.16
CA HIS A 124 11.19 3.55 4.18
C HIS A 124 11.57 2.08 4.04
N LEU A 125 10.85 1.21 4.74
CA LEU A 125 10.93 -0.24 4.62
C LEU A 125 10.12 -0.71 3.40
N PRO A 126 10.67 -1.58 2.55
CA PRO A 126 9.92 -2.18 1.46
C PRO A 126 8.68 -2.94 1.95
N VAL A 127 7.54 -2.69 1.32
CA VAL A 127 6.31 -3.46 1.50
C VAL A 127 6.29 -4.59 0.47
N LEU A 128 6.18 -5.83 0.96
CA LEU A 128 6.15 -7.04 0.14
C LEU A 128 4.76 -7.68 0.26
N ALA A 129 4.21 -8.08 -0.89
CA ALA A 129 3.04 -8.95 -0.96
C ALA A 129 3.30 -10.10 -1.96
N GLU A 130 2.98 -11.32 -1.55
CA GLU A 130 2.93 -12.48 -2.42
C GLU A 130 1.46 -12.69 -2.83
N LEU A 131 1.16 -12.58 -4.12
CA LEU A 131 -0.20 -12.63 -4.64
C LEU A 131 -0.43 -13.90 -5.44
N ASP A 132 -1.57 -14.56 -5.19
CA ASP A 132 -2.10 -15.59 -6.08
C ASP A 132 -3.24 -15.01 -6.92
N TYR A 133 -3.16 -15.23 -8.24
CA TYR A 133 -4.15 -14.75 -9.19
C TYR A 133 -5.30 -15.76 -9.25
N LYS A 134 -6.47 -15.37 -8.75
CA LYS A 134 -7.71 -16.17 -8.76
C LYS A 134 -8.15 -16.39 -10.22
N ASN A 135 -8.36 -17.65 -10.60
CA ASN A 135 -8.95 -18.01 -11.90
C ASN A 135 -10.43 -17.64 -11.94
#